data_AF-A0A833A390-F1
#
_entry.id   AF-A0A833A390-F1
#
_cell.length_a   1.000
_cell.length_b   1.000
_cell.length_c   1.000
_cell.angle_alpha   90.00
_cell.angle_beta   90.00
_cell.angle_gamma   90.00
#
_symmetry.space_group_name_H-M   'P 1'
#
loop_
_entity.id
_entity.type
_entity.pdbx_description
1 polymer ?
#
loop_
_entity_poly.entity_id
_entity_poly.type
_entity_poly.pdbx_seq_one_letter_code
_entity_poly.pdbx_strand_id
1 'polypeptide(L)' 'MISEQELKLLEIFVKKHVLNKLEIKSILNENGGSVISSLLEKGLITKVSLLGETTYAITQKGRKYFEEITQ' A
#
# COMPACT_ATOMS: atom_id res chain seq x y z
N MET A 1 -1.05 -15.20 -2.99
CA MET A 1 -0.11 -14.65 -3.99
C MET A 1 -0.47 -13.18 -4.20
N ILE A 2 0.51 -12.28 -4.38
CA ILE A 2 0.23 -10.84 -4.60
C ILE A 2 0.38 -10.51 -6.09
N SER A 3 -0.43 -9.60 -6.59
CA SER A 3 -0.38 -9.14 -7.98
C SER A 3 0.76 -8.15 -8.21
N GLU A 4 1.15 -7.97 -9.47
CA GLU A 4 2.15 -6.98 -9.85
C GLU A 4 1.79 -5.56 -9.39
N GLN A 5 0.49 -5.21 -9.42
CA GLN A 5 0.00 -3.91 -8.95
C GLN A 5 0.11 -3.75 -7.43
N GLU A 6 -0.17 -4.82 -6.67
CA GLU A 6 0.03 -4.84 -5.22
C GLU A 6 1.50 -4.68 -4.86
N LEU A 7 2.39 -5.37 -5.58
CA LEU A 7 3.84 -5.29 -5.37
C LEU A 7 4.36 -3.88 -5.65
N LYS A 8 3.95 -3.29 -6.78
CA LYS A 8 4.32 -1.92 -7.14
C LYS A 8 3.86 -0.92 -6.08
N LEU A 9 2.64 -1.08 -5.53
CA LEU A 9 2.17 -0.17 -4.48
C LEU A 9 2.95 -0.37 -3.16
N LEU A 10 3.25 -1.62 -2.79
CA LEU A 10 4.09 -1.95 -1.64
C LEU A 10 5.48 -1.33 -1.73
N GLU A 11 6.13 -1.39 -2.89
CA GLU A 11 7.42 -0.74 -3.12
C GLU A 11 7.37 0.76 -2.85
N ILE A 12 6.31 1.43 -3.33
CA ILE A 12 6.11 2.87 -3.11
C ILE A 12 5.87 3.16 -1.64
N PHE A 13 5.09 2.32 -0.94
CA PHE A 13 4.88 2.44 0.49
C PHE A 13 6.17 2.29 1.30
N VAL A 14 7.09 1.40 0.90
CA VAL A 14 8.42 1.28 1.53
C VAL A 14 9.23 2.57 1.38
N LYS A 15 9.13 3.25 0.23
CA LYS A 15 9.85 4.50 -0.08
C LYS A 15 9.23 5.76 0.54
N LYS A 16 7.91 5.91 0.47
CA LYS A 16 7.17 7.13 0.88
C LYS A 16 6.56 7.06 2.28
N HIS A 17 6.56 5.89 2.91
CA HIS A 17 5.96 5.57 4.23
C HIS A 17 4.43 5.73 4.33
N VAL A 18 3.85 6.80 3.77
CA VAL A 18 2.41 7.11 3.83
C VAL A 18 1.94 7.59 2.46
N LEU A 19 0.72 7.20 2.07
CA LEU A 19 0.06 7.66 0.85
C LEU A 19 -1.39 8.02 1.14
N ASN A 20 -1.89 9.09 0.53
CA ASN A 20 -3.32 9.41 0.56
C ASN A 20 -4.09 8.75 -0.60
N LYS A 21 -5.43 8.81 -0.55
CA LYS A 21 -6.29 8.18 -1.58
C LYS A 21 -6.05 8.75 -2.98
N LEU A 22 -5.74 10.04 -3.11
CA LEU A 22 -5.49 10.70 -4.40
C LEU A 22 -4.18 10.21 -5.02
N GLU A 23 -3.11 10.15 -4.23
CA GLU A 23 -1.82 9.63 -4.67
C GLU A 23 -1.93 8.18 -5.16
N ILE A 24 -2.64 7.33 -4.42
CA ILE A 24 -2.80 5.93 -4.82
C ILE A 24 -3.60 5.82 -6.13
N LYS A 25 -4.63 6.65 -6.32
CA LYS A 25 -5.37 6.72 -7.58
C LYS A 25 -4.48 7.16 -8.75
N SER A 26 -3.57 8.12 -8.53
CA SER A 26 -2.60 8.55 -9.54
C SER A 26 -1.56 7.47 -9.87
N ILE A 27 -1.24 6.57 -8.95
CA ILE A 27 -0.28 5.47 -9.16
C ILE A 27 -0.92 4.29 -9.91
N LEU A 28 -2.15 3.93 -9.56
CA LEU A 28 -2.80 2.68 -9.98
C LEU A 28 -3.93 2.85 -11.00
N ASN A 29 -4.20 4.07 -11.47
CA ASN A 29 -5.33 4.39 -12.35
C ASN A 29 -6.67 3.89 -11.76
N GLU A 30 -7.57 3.35 -12.59
CA GLU A 30 -8.95 3.01 -12.19
C GLU A 30 -9.06 1.85 -11.19
N ASN A 31 -8.02 1.00 -11.06
CA ASN A 31 -8.03 -0.19 -10.19
C ASN A 31 -7.46 0.06 -8.78
N GLY A 32 -7.14 1.29 -8.40
CA GLY A 32 -6.51 1.58 -7.10
C GLY A 32 -7.32 1.13 -5.88
N GLY A 33 -8.66 1.09 -5.99
CA GLY A 33 -9.54 0.69 -4.89
C GLY A 33 -9.39 -0.78 -4.49
N SER A 34 -9.38 -1.70 -5.46
CA SER A 34 -9.28 -3.14 -5.18
C SER A 34 -7.90 -3.54 -4.64
N VAL A 35 -6.84 -2.89 -5.15
CA VAL A 35 -5.46 -3.10 -4.68
C VAL A 35 -5.29 -2.66 -3.23
N ILE A 36 -5.82 -1.50 -2.84
CA ILE A 36 -5.80 -1.05 -1.44
C ILE A 36 -6.54 -2.04 -0.54
N SER A 37 -7.77 -2.42 -0.91
CA SER A 37 -8.58 -3.35 -0.11
C SER A 37 -7.86 -4.67 0.11
N SER A 38 -7.29 -5.25 -0.95
CA SER A 38 -6.53 -6.50 -0.85
C SER A 38 -5.29 -6.39 0.04
N LEU A 39 -4.53 -5.28 -0.05
CA LEU A 39 -3.38 -5.05 0.82
C LEU A 39 -3.76 -4.82 2.29
N LEU A 40 -4.91 -4.19 2.56
CA LEU A 40 -5.47 -4.05 3.90
C LEU A 40 -5.90 -5.41 4.47
N GLU A 41 -6.62 -6.22 3.69
CA GLU A 41 -7.05 -7.57 4.09
C GLU A 41 -5.86 -8.49 4.38
N LYS A 42 -4.78 -8.37 3.61
CA LYS A 42 -3.52 -9.09 3.85
C LYS A 42 -2.74 -8.55 5.06
N GLY A 43 -3.13 -7.39 5.61
CA GLY A 43 -2.46 -6.72 6.72
C GLY A 43 -1.08 -6.15 6.36
N LEU A 44 -0.82 -5.90 5.08
CA LEU A 44 0.46 -5.36 4.59
C LEU A 44 0.49 -3.82 4.68
N ILE A 45 -0.68 -3.20 4.65
CA ILE A 45 -0.87 -1.77 4.92
C ILE A 45 -1.96 -1.58 5.97
N THR A 46 -2.06 -0.37 6.52
CA THR A 46 -3.11 0.03 7.46
C THR A 46 -3.68 1.39 7.08
N LYS A 47 -4.93 1.63 7.48
CA LYS A 47 -5.58 2.94 7.33
C LYS A 47 -5.21 3.82 8.51
N VAL A 48 -4.78 5.03 8.24
CA VAL A 48 -4.43 6.06 9.21
C VAL A 48 -5.15 7.36 8.90
N SER A 49 -5.42 8.16 9.92
CA SER A 49 -5.97 9.50 9.76
C SER A 49 -4.86 10.50 10.04
N LEU A 50 -4.48 11.27 9.03
CA LEU A 50 -3.43 12.28 9.13
C LEU A 50 -4.02 13.60 8.64
N LEU A 51 -3.98 14.63 9.49
CA LEU A 51 -4.50 15.97 9.17
C LEU A 51 -5.98 15.99 8.71
N GLY A 52 -6.81 15.08 9.23
CA GLY A 52 -8.22 14.95 8.83
C GLY A 52 -8.44 14.19 7.51
N GLU A 53 -7.38 13.76 6.83
CA GLU A 53 -7.46 12.98 5.61
C GLU A 53 -7.29 11.48 5.86
N THR A 54 -7.98 10.67 5.05
CA THR A 54 -7.74 9.23 4.99
C THR A 54 -6.44 8.96 4.25
N THR A 55 -5.46 8.47 5.00
CA THR A 55 -4.15 8.04 4.49
C THR A 55 -3.93 6.56 4.79
N TYR A 56 -2.91 5.99 4.17
CA TYR A 56 -2.54 4.60 4.32
C TYR A 56 -1.04 4.53 4.59
N ALA A 57 -0.62 3.58 5.42
CA ALA A 57 0.78 3.40 5.79
C ALA A 57 1.17 1.93 5.72
N ILE A 58 2.45 1.64 5.45
CA ILE A 58 2.97 0.27 5.48
C ILE A 58 3.01 -0.26 6.91
N THR A 59 2.61 -1.52 7.11
CA THR A 59 2.79 -2.19 8.40
C THR A 59 4.19 -2.80 8.51
N GLN A 60 4.60 -3.17 9.72
CA GLN A 60 5.83 -3.94 9.90
C GLN A 60 5.77 -5.28 9.15
N LYS A 61 4.58 -5.91 9.10
CA LYS A 61 4.33 -7.12 8.31
C LYS A 61 4.53 -6.86 6.82
N GLY A 62 3.99 -5.77 6.29
CA GLY A 62 4.15 -5.37 4.90
C GLY A 62 5.61 -5.16 4.50
N ARG A 63 6.39 -4.50 5.37
CA ARG A 63 7.83 -4.29 5.15
C ARG A 63 8.60 -5.60 5.08
N LYS A 64 8.44 -6.48 6.07
CA LYS A 64 9.09 -7.80 6.08
C LYS A 64 8.71 -8.62 4.86
N TYR A 65 7.42 -8.64 4.51
CA TYR A 65 6.94 -9.34 3.34
C TYR A 65 7.61 -8.88 2.04
N PHE A 66 7.78 -7.56 1.87
CA PHE A 66 8.47 -6.99 0.71
C PHE A 66 9.96 -7.36 0.66
N GLU A 67 10.64 -7.36 1.81
CA GLU A 67 12.04 -7.76 1.92
C GLU A 67 12.24 -9.25 1.59
N GLU A 68 11.34 -10.14 2.02
CA GLU A 68 11.41 -11.58 1.77
C GLU A 68 11.25 -11.95 0.29
N ILE A 69 10.45 -11.19 -0.48
CA ILE A 69 10.15 -11.51 -1.89
C ILE A 69 11.09 -10.81 -2.89
N THR A 70 11.96 -9.91 -2.42
CA THR A 70 12.93 -9.17 -3.25
C THR A 70 14.39 -9.60 -3.01
N GLN A 71 14.62 -10.55 -2.10
CA GLN A 71 15.88 -11.27 -1.94
C GLN A 71 15.98 -12.45 -2.92
#